data_AF-A0A6J6GJP3-F1
#
_entry.id   AF-A0A6J6GJP3-F1
#
_cell.length_a   1.000
_cell.length_b   1.000
_cell.length_c   1.000
_cell.angle_alpha   90.00
_cell.angle_beta   90.00
_cell.angle_gamma   90.00
#
_symmetry.space_group_name_H-M   'P 1'
#
loop_
_entity.id
_entity.type
_entity.pdbx_description
1 polymer ?
#
loop_
_entity_poly.entity_id
_entity_poly.type
_entity_poly.pdbx_seq_one_letter_code
_entity_poly.pdbx_strand_id
1 'polypeptide(L)'
;MPESVPITVTAEQLAAVTYNSDGLVPAIVQEQGTGRVLMMAWMNADSLRTTLETGRTWFWSRSRQEYWCKGETSGDRQYVREAYFDCDGDTLLFVVEQEGKGACHTGNFSCFFTSFGSND
;
A
#
# COMPACT_ATOMS: atom_id res chain seq x y z
N MET A 1 1.86 -18.73 -4.62
CA MET A 1 1.46 -17.32 -4.72
C MET A 1 0.12 -17.19 -4.01
N PRO A 2 -0.01 -16.26 -3.06
CA PRO A 2 -1.28 -16.04 -2.37
C PRO A 2 -2.40 -15.67 -3.35
N GLU A 3 -3.64 -15.99 -3.00
CA GLU A 3 -4.79 -15.63 -3.83
C GLU A 3 -5.07 -14.12 -3.76
N SER A 4 -5.43 -13.55 -4.90
CA SER A 4 -5.88 -12.17 -5.03
C SER A 4 -7.38 -12.10 -4.80
N VAL A 5 -7.80 -11.47 -3.71
CA VAL A 5 -9.21 -11.39 -3.32
C VAL A 5 -9.64 -9.93 -3.32
N PRO A 6 -10.65 -9.54 -4.12
CA PRO A 6 -11.18 -8.18 -4.11
C PRO A 6 -11.74 -7.80 -2.72
N ILE A 7 -11.54 -6.54 -2.34
CA ILE A 7 -12.18 -5.93 -1.18
C ILE A 7 -13.46 -5.23 -1.63
N THR A 8 -14.60 -5.74 -1.19
CA THR A 8 -15.90 -5.11 -1.49
C THR A 8 -16.06 -3.86 -0.64
N VAL A 9 -16.31 -2.72 -1.28
CA VAL A 9 -16.57 -1.42 -0.63
C VAL A 9 -17.82 -0.75 -1.20
N THR A 10 -18.44 0.13 -0.42
CA THR A 10 -19.54 0.97 -0.88
C THR A 10 -19.04 2.27 -1.50
N ALA A 11 -19.89 2.93 -2.28
CA ALA A 11 -19.60 4.27 -2.81
C ALA A 11 -19.39 5.30 -1.68
N GLU A 12 -20.10 5.17 -0.56
CA GLU A 12 -19.95 6.04 0.61
C GLU A 12 -18.57 5.87 1.26
N GLN A 13 -18.08 4.63 1.40
CA GLN A 13 -16.74 4.36 1.92
C GLN A 13 -15.65 4.95 1.02
N LEU A 14 -15.80 4.86 -0.30
CA LEU A 14 -14.86 5.49 -1.24
C LEU A 14 -14.91 7.02 -1.18
N ALA A 15 -16.10 7.59 -0.99
CA ALA A 15 -16.28 9.03 -0.90
C ALA A 15 -15.76 9.62 0.43
N ALA A 16 -15.55 8.80 1.45
CA ALA A 16 -14.99 9.23 2.74
C ALA A 16 -13.47 9.47 2.69
N VAL A 17 -12.79 9.06 1.61
CA VAL A 17 -11.34 9.26 1.47
C VAL A 17 -11.04 10.70 1.08
N THR A 18 -10.20 11.35 1.87
CA THR A 18 -9.74 12.72 1.67
C THR A 18 -8.43 12.71 0.90
N TYR A 19 -8.42 13.35 -0.27
CA TYR A 19 -7.21 13.54 -1.07
C TYR A 19 -6.64 14.94 -0.83
N ASN A 20 -5.31 15.05 -0.84
CA ASN A 20 -4.62 16.33 -0.75
C ASN A 20 -4.80 17.17 -2.06
N SER A 21 -4.17 18.35 -2.10
CA SER A 21 -4.25 19.26 -3.26
C SER A 21 -3.74 18.67 -4.58
N ASP A 22 -2.92 17.62 -4.52
CA ASP A 22 -2.38 16.92 -5.69
C ASP A 22 -3.28 15.74 -6.12
N GLY A 23 -4.42 15.54 -5.45
CA GLY A 23 -5.30 14.39 -5.67
C GLY A 23 -4.74 13.08 -5.09
N LEU A 24 -3.89 13.15 -4.05
CA LEU A 24 -3.20 12.00 -3.48
C LEU A 24 -3.55 11.77 -2.01
N VAL A 25 -3.51 10.50 -1.60
CA VAL A 25 -3.68 10.04 -0.23
C VAL A 25 -2.49 9.12 0.14
N PRO A 26 -1.87 9.27 1.33
CA PRO A 26 -0.86 8.35 1.82
C PRO A 26 -1.46 6.98 2.13
N ALA A 27 -0.78 5.91 1.72
CA ALA A 27 -1.14 4.54 2.00
C ALA A 27 0.00 3.82 2.73
N ILE A 28 -0.27 3.43 3.98
CA ILE A 28 0.60 2.61 4.81
C ILE A 28 0.32 1.15 4.47
N VAL A 29 1.38 0.37 4.29
CA VAL A 29 1.30 -1.07 4.08
C VAL A 29 1.90 -1.78 5.27
N GLN A 30 1.15 -2.72 5.85
CA GLN A 30 1.52 -3.48 7.03
C GLN A 30 1.45 -4.99 6.75
N GLU A 31 2.43 -5.74 7.24
CA GLU A 31 2.46 -7.19 7.11
C GLU A 31 1.43 -7.87 8.02
N GLN A 32 0.65 -8.77 7.44
CA GLN A 32 -0.29 -9.62 8.16
C GLN A 32 0.42 -10.47 9.22
N GLY A 33 -0.22 -10.65 10.36
CA GLY A 33 0.26 -11.53 11.44
C GLY A 33 1.39 -10.94 12.30
N THR A 34 2.33 -10.19 11.70
CA THR A 34 3.42 -9.53 12.46
C THR A 34 3.12 -8.09 12.82
N GLY A 35 2.25 -7.41 12.07
CA GLY A 35 1.99 -5.98 12.24
C GLY A 35 3.16 -5.09 11.84
N ARG A 36 4.20 -5.63 11.17
CA ARG A 36 5.35 -4.83 10.75
C ARG A 36 4.95 -3.88 9.63
N VAL A 37 5.17 -2.58 9.80
CA VAL A 37 5.02 -1.61 8.71
C VAL A 37 6.08 -1.90 7.64
N LEU A 38 5.63 -2.11 6.41
CA LEU A 38 6.46 -2.49 5.26
C LEU A 38 6.92 -1.26 4.48
N MET A 39 5.98 -0.37 4.15
CA MET A 39 6.25 0.82 3.36
C MET A 39 5.10 1.83 3.46
N MET A 40 5.35 3.05 2.98
CA MET A 40 4.32 4.02 2.65
C MET A 40 4.50 4.45 1.20
N ALA A 41 3.40 4.58 0.48
CA ALA A 41 3.38 5.12 -0.88
C ALA A 41 2.10 5.95 -1.11
N TRP A 42 2.09 6.72 -2.19
CA TRP A 42 0.96 7.57 -2.55
C TRP A 42 -0.03 6.81 -3.43
N MET A 43 -1.32 7.02 -3.19
CA MET A 43 -2.39 6.60 -4.09
C MET A 43 -3.18 7.83 -4.54
N ASN A 44 -3.65 7.82 -5.79
CA ASN A 44 -4.78 8.63 -6.21
C ASN A 44 -6.07 7.77 -6.20
N ALA A 45 -7.20 8.36 -6.59
CA ALA A 45 -8.50 7.68 -6.62
C ALA A 45 -8.52 6.39 -7.46
N ASP A 46 -7.88 6.39 -8.63
CA ASP A 46 -7.87 5.21 -9.49
C ASP A 46 -6.98 4.09 -8.92
N SER A 47 -5.79 4.41 -8.40
CA SER A 47 -4.92 3.40 -7.79
C SER A 47 -5.53 2.78 -6.52
N LEU A 48 -6.29 3.55 -5.74
CA LEU A 48 -7.08 3.02 -4.63
C LEU A 48 -8.16 2.06 -5.14
N ARG A 49 -8.95 2.49 -6.14
CA ARG A 49 -10.03 1.66 -6.71
C ARG A 49 -9.47 0.35 -7.24
N THR A 50 -8.42 0.40 -8.06
CA THR A 50 -7.79 -0.80 -8.61
C THR A 50 -7.19 -1.68 -7.51
N THR A 51 -6.67 -1.09 -6.43
CA THR A 51 -6.19 -1.89 -5.29
C THR A 51 -7.30 -2.73 -4.67
N LEU A 52 -8.45 -2.10 -4.40
CA LEU A 52 -9.61 -2.77 -3.80
C LEU A 52 -10.22 -3.80 -4.77
N GLU A 53 -10.33 -3.46 -6.05
CA GLU A 53 -10.89 -4.37 -7.07
C GLU A 53 -10.01 -5.59 -7.34
N THR A 54 -8.69 -5.42 -7.34
CA THR A 54 -7.77 -6.50 -7.69
C THR A 54 -7.33 -7.32 -6.49
N GLY A 55 -7.36 -6.76 -5.27
CA GLY A 55 -6.74 -7.39 -4.11
C GLY A 55 -5.21 -7.33 -4.12
N ARG A 56 -4.62 -6.47 -4.99
CA ARG A 56 -3.18 -6.21 -5.09
C ARG A 56 -2.93 -4.74 -4.82
N THR A 57 -1.81 -4.36 -4.23
CA THR A 57 -1.52 -2.94 -4.00
C THR A 57 -1.05 -2.24 -5.29
N TRP A 58 -1.77 -1.19 -5.68
CA TRP A 58 -1.44 -0.28 -6.76
C TRP A 58 -1.19 1.11 -6.21
N PHE A 59 -0.17 1.80 -6.71
CA PHE A 59 0.17 3.13 -6.24
C PHE A 59 0.37 4.10 -7.40
N TRP A 60 0.50 5.39 -7.06
CA TRP A 60 0.83 6.47 -7.97
C TRP A 60 2.26 6.98 -7.72
N SER A 61 3.11 6.90 -8.74
CA SER A 61 4.48 7.39 -8.67
C SER A 61 4.53 8.87 -9.01
N ARG A 62 4.61 9.76 -8.00
CA ARG A 62 4.66 11.22 -8.21
C ARG A 62 5.76 11.70 -9.16
N SER A 63 6.93 11.06 -9.16
CA SER A 63 8.05 11.43 -10.03
C SER A 63 7.89 10.97 -11.48
N ARG A 64 7.19 9.85 -11.69
CA ARG A 64 6.99 9.23 -13.01
C ARG A 64 5.63 9.57 -13.61
N GLN A 65 4.72 10.11 -12.80
CA GLN A 65 3.33 10.39 -13.14
C GLN A 65 2.65 9.16 -13.75
N GLU A 66 2.87 8.00 -13.13
CA GLU A 66 2.37 6.71 -13.62
C GLU A 66 1.88 5.80 -12.49
N TYR A 67 0.95 4.92 -12.86
CA TYR A 67 0.46 3.83 -12.03
C TYR A 67 1.43 2.66 -12.02
N TRP A 68 1.53 1.97 -10.88
CA TRP A 68 2.25 0.70 -10.83
C TRP A 68 1.65 -0.28 -9.82
N CYS A 69 1.68 -1.56 -10.19
CA CYS A 69 1.36 -2.68 -9.30
C CYS A 69 2.63 -3.12 -8.57
N LYS A 70 2.60 -3.16 -7.24
CA LYS A 70 3.79 -3.52 -6.44
C LYS A 70 4.23 -4.94 -6.73
N GLY A 71 5.52 -5.07 -7.05
CA GLY A 71 6.19 -6.35 -7.27
C GLY A 71 5.94 -6.96 -8.66
N GLU A 72 5.31 -6.25 -9.59
CA GLU A 72 5.01 -6.79 -10.92
C GLU A 72 6.28 -7.18 -11.70
N THR A 73 7.34 -6.40 -11.54
CA THR A 73 8.65 -6.69 -12.15
C THR A 73 9.55 -7.56 -11.26
N SER A 74 9.57 -7.34 -9.94
CA SER A 74 10.52 -8.02 -9.05
C SER A 74 10.04 -9.37 -8.52
N GLY A 75 8.74 -9.64 -8.55
CA GLY A 75 8.10 -10.76 -7.86
C GLY A 75 7.78 -10.50 -6.38
N ASP A 76 8.17 -9.34 -5.82
CA ASP A 76 7.88 -8.99 -4.42
C ASP A 76 6.50 -8.33 -4.26
N ARG A 77 5.46 -9.15 -4.43
CA ARG A 77 4.06 -8.76 -4.55
C ARG A 77 3.39 -8.57 -3.19
N GLN A 78 2.37 -7.74 -3.12
CA GLN A 78 1.55 -7.52 -1.93
C GLN A 78 0.11 -7.88 -2.25
N TYR A 79 -0.47 -8.74 -1.41
CA TYR A 79 -1.85 -9.21 -1.51
C TYR A 79 -2.66 -8.63 -0.37
N VAL A 80 -3.66 -7.83 -0.68
CA VAL A 80 -4.49 -7.14 0.32
C VAL A 80 -5.36 -8.16 1.05
N ARG A 81 -5.37 -8.06 2.37
CA ARG A 81 -6.20 -8.87 3.26
C ARG A 81 -7.23 -8.00 3.96
N GLU A 82 -6.82 -6.82 4.41
CA GLU A 82 -7.68 -5.83 5.04
C GLU A 82 -7.31 -4.44 4.53
N ALA A 83 -8.31 -3.55 4.48
CA ALA A 83 -8.15 -2.16 4.04
C ALA A 83 -8.94 -1.24 4.97
N TYR A 84 -8.29 -0.15 5.37
CA TYR A 84 -8.82 0.84 6.29
C TYR A 84 -8.51 2.25 5.78
N PHE A 85 -9.34 3.20 6.18
CA PHE A 85 -9.02 4.62 6.22
C PHE A 85 -9.11 5.08 7.68
N ASP A 86 -8.37 6.13 8.05
CA ASP A 86 -8.36 6.65 9.42
C ASP A 86 -9.56 7.57 9.73
N CYS A 87 -9.54 8.26 10.87
CA CYS A 87 -10.75 8.89 11.41
C CYS A 87 -11.25 10.11 10.62
N ASP A 88 -10.38 10.78 9.87
CA ASP A 88 -10.70 11.87 8.95
C ASP A 88 -10.50 11.49 7.47
N GLY A 89 -10.15 10.23 7.22
CA GLY A 89 -10.08 9.61 5.89
C GLY A 89 -8.90 10.10 5.06
N ASP A 90 -7.93 10.79 5.67
CA ASP A 90 -6.77 11.35 4.97
C ASP A 90 -5.59 10.38 4.87
N THR A 91 -5.69 9.21 5.53
CA THR A 91 -4.66 8.17 5.47
C THR A 91 -5.27 6.78 5.33
N LEU A 92 -4.66 5.96 4.45
CA LEU A 92 -5.04 4.57 4.24
C LEU A 92 -4.09 3.61 4.96
N LEU A 93 -4.63 2.49 5.42
CA LEU A 93 -3.86 1.34 5.90
C LEU A 93 -4.30 0.08 5.14
N PHE A 94 -3.34 -0.59 4.51
CA PHE A 94 -3.51 -1.91 3.94
C PHE A 94 -2.74 -2.94 4.75
N VAL A 95 -3.45 -3.94 5.27
CA VAL A 95 -2.83 -5.15 5.80
C VAL A 95 -2.67 -6.13 4.65
N VAL A 96 -1.44 -6.57 4.41
CA VAL A 96 -1.08 -7.39 3.25
C VAL A 96 -0.35 -8.66 3.66
N GLU A 97 -0.48 -9.69 2.85
CA GLU A 97 0.46 -10.80 2.81
C GLU A 97 1.56 -10.45 1.80
N GLN A 98 2.80 -10.24 2.27
CA GLN A 98 3.95 -9.93 1.41
C GLN A 98 4.54 -11.21 0.81
N GLU A 99 4.53 -11.30 -0.51
CA GLU A 99 5.26 -12.32 -1.26
C GLU A 99 6.69 -11.85 -1.57
N GLY A 100 7.63 -12.78 -1.68
CA GLY A 100 9.00 -12.50 -2.09
C GLY A 100 9.90 -12.11 -0.92
N LYS A 101 10.93 -11.32 -1.20
CA LYS A 101 11.98 -10.97 -0.22
C LYS A 101 11.58 -9.81 0.69
N GLY A 102 10.66 -8.96 0.25
CA GLY A 102 10.31 -7.75 0.99
C GLY A 102 9.69 -6.65 0.16
N ALA A 103 9.22 -5.61 0.85
CA ALA A 103 8.70 -4.43 0.19
C ALA A 103 9.81 -3.54 -0.42
N CYS A 104 11.02 -3.56 0.14
CA CYS A 104 12.07 -2.59 -0.21
C CYS A 104 12.92 -3.03 -1.41
N HIS A 105 13.18 -2.11 -2.33
CA HIS A 105 14.04 -2.35 -3.50
C HIS A 105 15.51 -2.59 -3.15
N THR A 106 15.94 -2.33 -1.91
CA THR A 106 17.29 -2.62 -1.43
C THR A 106 17.45 -4.07 -0.96
N GLY A 107 16.40 -4.88 -1.02
CA GLY A 107 16.38 -6.27 -0.54
C GLY A 107 15.99 -6.43 0.93
N ASN A 108 15.70 -5.34 1.65
CA ASN A 108 15.18 -5.41 3.01
C ASN A 108 13.68 -5.75 3.03
N PHE A 109 13.23 -6.46 4.06
CA PHE A 109 11.82 -6.86 4.19
C PHE A 109 10.86 -5.66 4.27
N SER A 110 11.27 -4.60 4.99
CA SER A 110 10.54 -3.34 5.12
C SER A 110 11.47 -2.19 4.71
N CYS A 111 10.90 -1.11 4.17
CA CYS A 111 11.61 0.15 3.91
C CYS A 111 12.10 0.81 5.20
N PHE A 112 11.45 0.53 6.34
CA PHE A 112 11.81 1.07 7.65
C PHE A 112 12.79 0.12 8.36
N PHE A 113 13.95 -0.11 7.74
CA PHE A 113 15.00 -1.01 8.27
C PHE A 113 16.11 -0.29 9.03
N THR A 114 16.22 1.03 8.89
CA THR A 114 17.22 1.86 9.58
C THR A 114 16.56 2.63 10.72
N SER A 115 17.12 2.54 11.93
CA SER A 115 16.67 3.30 13.11
C SER A 115 17.41 4.63 13.26
N PHE A 116 16.76 5.62 13.90
CA PHE A 116 17.45 6.80 14.41
C PHE A 116 18.38 6.43 15.57
N GLY A 117 19.55 7.06 15.64
CA GLY A 117 20.50 6.84 16.75
C GLY A 117 21.17 5.47 16.75
N SER A 118 21.15 4.77 15.62
CA SER A 118 22.00 3.59 15.41
C SER A 118 23.45 4.06 15.44
N ASN A 119 24.13 3.81 16.56
CA ASN A 119 25.58 3.91 16.63
C ASN A 119 26.10 2.58 16.08
N ASP A 120 26.35 2.52 14.78
CA ASP A 120 27.29 1.52 14.26
C ASP A 120 28.69 1.80 14.83
#